data_AF-A0A175RVK2-F1
#
_entry.id   AF-A0A175RVK2-F1
#
_cell.length_a   1.000
_cell.length_b   1.000
_cell.length_c   1.000
_cell.angle_alpha   90.00
_cell.angle_beta   90.00
_cell.angle_gamma   90.00
#
_symmetry.space_group_name_H-M   'P 1'
#
loop_
_entity.id
_entity.type
_entity.pdbx_description
1 polymer ?
#
loop_
_entity_poly.entity_id
_entity_poly.type
_entity_poly.pdbx_seq_one_letter_code
_entity_poly.pdbx_strand_id
1 'polypeptide(L)'
;MLAGDVAAKRFAPTKWREGYDQQQVDDFLARVQATLAEYERGRPADPLTADDVVASRFQPTRFRAGYAQDEVDDFLDEVALELRGHEARWGGHS
;
A
#
# COMPACT_ATOMS: atom_id res chain seq x y z
N MET A 1 2.25 -11.04 -4.62
CA MET A 1 3.03 -10.29 -3.61
C MET A 1 2.66 -10.84 -2.24
N LEU A 2 3.65 -11.06 -1.38
CA LEU A 2 3.46 -11.48 0.02
C LEU A 2 3.47 -10.27 0.95
N ALA A 3 2.97 -10.44 2.18
CA ALA A 3 3.05 -9.41 3.21
C ALA A 3 4.50 -8.99 3.48
N GLY A 4 5.44 -9.95 3.37
CA GLY A 4 6.87 -9.69 3.50
C GLY A 4 7.47 -8.83 2.39
N ASP A 5 6.93 -8.88 1.16
CA ASP A 5 7.39 -8.03 0.06
C ASP A 5 7.06 -6.56 0.30
N VAL A 6 5.87 -6.29 0.86
CA VAL A 6 5.44 -4.93 1.24
C VAL A 6 6.34 -4.38 2.35
N ALA A 7 6.67 -5.19 3.34
CA ALA A 7 7.57 -4.80 4.43
C ALA A 7 9.02 -4.54 3.96
N ALA A 8 9.45 -5.25 2.91
CA ALA A 8 10.78 -5.12 2.34
C ALA A 8 10.91 -3.96 1.34
N LYS A 9 9.79 -3.46 0.81
CA LYS A 9 9.77 -2.35 -0.16
C LYS A 9 10.43 -1.11 0.46
N ARG A 10 11.34 -0.51 -0.30
CA ARG A 10 12.01 0.76 0.04
C ARG A 10 11.83 1.70 -1.14
N PHE A 11 11.21 2.84 -0.91
CA PHE A 11 11.04 3.88 -1.93
C PHE A 11 12.24 4.81 -1.97
N ALA A 12 12.55 5.33 -3.16
CA ALA A 12 13.58 6.33 -3.32
C ALA A 12 13.17 7.65 -2.66
N PRO A 13 14.05 8.26 -1.82
CA PRO A 13 13.78 9.58 -1.27
C PRO A 13 13.95 10.63 -2.37
N THR A 14 12.96 11.50 -2.54
CA THR A 14 13.07 12.69 -3.40
C THR A 14 13.49 13.92 -2.59
N LYS A 15 14.46 14.68 -3.11
CA LYS A 15 14.93 15.96 -2.53
C LYS A 15 14.68 17.17 -3.42
N TRP A 16 14.39 16.95 -4.71
CA TRP A 16 14.28 18.02 -5.73
C TRP A 16 12.87 18.14 -6.31
N ARG A 17 11.97 17.21 -5.97
CA ARG A 17 10.56 17.18 -6.38
C ARG A 17 9.69 16.96 -5.16
N GLU A 18 8.42 17.36 -5.26
CA GLU A 18 7.42 17.04 -4.25
C GLU A 18 7.31 15.53 -4.08
N GLY A 19 7.33 15.07 -2.82
CA GLY A 19 7.19 13.66 -2.48
C GLY A 19 5.99 13.45 -1.56
N TYR A 20 5.58 12.22 -1.35
CA TYR A 20 4.65 11.91 -0.28
C TYR A 20 5.36 11.88 1.07
N ASP A 21 4.62 12.26 2.12
CA ASP A 21 5.08 12.12 3.49
C ASP A 21 5.41 10.66 3.82
N GLN A 22 6.67 10.41 4.15
CA GLN A 22 7.20 9.06 4.38
C GLN A 22 6.44 8.35 5.49
N GLN A 23 6.11 9.09 6.57
CA GLN A 23 5.41 8.52 7.72
C GLN A 23 4.01 8.04 7.33
N GLN A 24 3.21 8.86 6.64
CA GLN A 24 1.89 8.41 6.16
C GLN A 24 1.96 7.21 5.21
N VAL A 25 2.96 7.17 4.33
CA VAL A 25 3.16 6.02 3.43
C VAL A 25 3.52 4.78 4.24
N ASP A 26 4.47 4.88 5.18
CA ASP A 26 4.92 3.76 6.01
C ASP A 26 3.79 3.23 6.91
N ASP A 27 3.00 4.12 7.53
CA ASP A 27 1.82 3.77 8.34
C ASP A 27 0.75 3.04 7.50
N PHE A 28 0.56 3.47 6.25
CA PHE A 28 -0.36 2.83 5.33
C PHE A 28 0.13 1.46 4.88
N LEU A 29 1.42 1.33 4.54
CA LEU A 29 2.02 0.04 4.21
C LEU A 29 1.95 -0.97 5.35
N ALA A 30 2.07 -0.51 6.60
CA ALA A 30 1.90 -1.38 7.76
C ALA A 30 0.48 -1.98 7.85
N ARG A 31 -0.55 -1.22 7.45
CA ARG A 31 -1.94 -1.71 7.37
C ARG A 31 -2.11 -2.70 6.22
N VAL A 32 -1.58 -2.39 5.03
CA VAL A 32 -1.57 -3.30 3.88
C VAL A 32 -0.91 -4.63 4.25
N GLN A 33 0.27 -4.58 4.88
CA GLN A 33 1.00 -5.74 5.34
C GLN A 33 0.17 -6.58 6.32
N ALA A 34 -0.51 -5.95 7.29
CA ALA A 34 -1.36 -6.66 8.22
C ALA A 34 -2.51 -7.38 7.51
N THR A 35 -3.17 -6.73 6.55
CA THR A 35 -4.24 -7.32 5.74
C THR A 35 -3.73 -8.51 4.92
N LEU A 36 -2.62 -8.36 4.20
CA LEU A 36 -2.04 -9.45 3.41
C LEU A 36 -1.60 -10.63 4.29
N ALA A 37 -1.03 -10.37 5.46
CA ALA A 37 -0.62 -11.42 6.39
C ALA A 37 -1.81 -12.24 6.90
N GLU A 38 -3.01 -11.64 7.02
CA GLU A 38 -4.22 -12.38 7.38
C GLU A 38 -4.74 -13.22 6.21
N TYR A 39 -4.70 -12.71 4.97
CA TYR A 39 -5.01 -13.50 3.78
C TYR A 39 -4.06 -14.69 3.61
N GLU A 40 -2.76 -14.52 3.90
CA GLU A 40 -1.76 -15.60 3.89
C GLU A 40 -2.06 -16.67 4.94
N ARG A 41 -2.61 -16.28 6.10
CA ARG A 41 -3.05 -17.21 7.16
C ARG A 41 -4.38 -17.91 6.85
N GLY A 42 -4.97 -17.64 5.70
CA GLY A 42 -6.26 -18.22 5.29
C GLY A 42 -7.44 -17.68 6.08
N ARG A 43 -7.33 -16.46 6.61
CA ARG A 43 -8.42 -15.77 7.30
C ARG A 43 -9.04 -14.73 6.35
N PRO A 44 -10.36 -14.52 6.40
CA PRO A 44 -10.94 -13.34 5.76
C PRO A 44 -10.36 -12.12 6.48
N ALA A 45 -9.60 -11.31 5.74
CA ALA A 45 -9.04 -10.08 6.26
C ALA A 45 -10.03 -8.94 5.98
N ASP A 46 -10.39 -8.16 6.99
CA ASP A 46 -10.99 -6.83 6.80
C ASP A 46 -10.34 -5.87 7.79
N PRO A 47 -9.55 -4.91 7.28
CA PRO A 47 -10.09 -3.55 7.18
C PRO A 47 -9.64 -2.72 5.96
N LEU A 48 -8.96 -3.31 4.97
CA LEU A 48 -8.44 -2.56 3.81
C LEU A 48 -8.73 -3.34 2.52
N THR A 49 -9.63 -2.81 1.70
CA THR A 49 -9.96 -3.36 0.38
C THR A 49 -9.04 -2.81 -0.70
N ALA A 50 -9.08 -3.40 -1.89
CA ALA A 50 -8.39 -2.84 -3.04
C ALA A 50 -8.89 -1.42 -3.40
N ASP A 51 -10.17 -1.11 -3.15
CA ASP A 51 -10.71 0.24 -3.39
C ASP A 51 -10.12 1.25 -2.40
N ASP A 52 -9.96 0.86 -1.12
CA ASP A 52 -9.32 1.70 -0.10
C ASP A 52 -7.87 2.04 -0.46
N VAL A 53 -7.15 1.10 -1.10
CA VAL A 53 -5.78 1.35 -1.60
C VAL A 53 -5.78 2.37 -2.72
N VAL A 54 -6.65 2.20 -3.72
CA VAL A 54 -6.75 3.14 -4.85
C VAL A 54 -7.25 4.52 -4.40
N ALA A 55 -8.14 4.57 -3.41
CA ALA A 55 -8.68 5.80 -2.85
C ALA A 55 -7.72 6.50 -1.87
N SER A 56 -6.63 5.84 -1.46
CA SER A 56 -5.68 6.38 -0.51
C SER A 56 -5.04 7.67 -1.04
N ARG A 57 -4.87 8.66 -0.14
CA ARG A 57 -4.25 9.94 -0.47
C ARG A 57 -3.27 10.32 0.61
N PHE A 58 -2.03 10.57 0.22
CA PHE A 58 -0.96 10.98 1.13
C PHE A 58 -0.74 12.47 1.05
N GLN A 59 -0.37 13.09 2.16
CA GLN A 59 -0.02 14.50 2.14
C GLN A 59 1.25 14.73 1.31
N PRO A 60 1.22 15.65 0.33
CA PRO A 60 2.43 16.05 -0.38
C PRO A 60 3.36 16.84 0.54
N THR A 61 4.66 16.66 0.35
CA THR A 61 5.68 17.35 1.10
C THR A 61 6.76 17.91 0.18
N ARG A 62 7.03 19.22 0.36
CA ARG A 62 7.97 19.99 -0.47
C ARG A 62 9.14 20.59 0.30
N PHE A 63 9.06 20.61 1.63
CA PHE A 63 10.07 21.24 2.52
C PHE A 63 10.91 20.21 3.30
N ARG A 64 10.51 18.93 3.28
CA ARG A 64 11.23 17.80 3.87
C ARG A 64 11.37 16.69 2.84
N ALA A 65 12.26 15.73 3.11
CA ALA A 65 12.37 14.54 2.27
C ALA A 65 11.03 13.78 2.27
N GLY A 66 10.58 13.41 1.08
CA GLY A 66 9.42 12.56 0.85
C GLY A 66 9.81 11.33 0.03
N TYR A 67 8.92 10.36 -0.07
CA TYR A 67 9.05 9.31 -1.08
C TYR A 67 8.59 9.84 -2.43
N ALA A 68 9.21 9.38 -3.53
CA ALA A 68 8.78 9.73 -4.88
C ALA A 68 7.31 9.33 -5.08
N GLN A 69 6.47 10.28 -5.51
CA GLN A 69 5.03 10.05 -5.66
C GLN A 69 4.76 8.94 -6.68
N ASP A 70 5.42 9.04 -7.84
CA ASP A 70 5.36 8.04 -8.92
C ASP A 70 5.70 6.63 -8.43
N GLU A 71 6.79 6.45 -7.68
CA GLU A 71 7.17 5.13 -7.18
C GLU A 71 6.21 4.57 -6.12
N VAL A 72 5.62 5.44 -5.30
CA VAL A 72 4.59 5.03 -4.32
C VAL A 72 3.31 4.64 -5.05
N ASP A 73 2.84 5.47 -5.98
CA ASP A 73 1.60 5.24 -6.73
C ASP A 73 1.69 3.94 -7.55
N ASP A 74 2.79 3.72 -8.28
CA ASP A 74 3.03 2.49 -9.04
C ASP A 74 2.97 1.24 -8.15
N PHE A 75 3.55 1.32 -6.95
CA PHE A 75 3.54 0.20 -6.00
C PHE A 75 2.15 -0.04 -5.39
N LEU A 76 1.38 1.02 -5.14
CA LEU A 76 0.02 0.89 -4.63
C LEU A 76 -0.92 0.26 -5.67
N ASP A 77 -0.70 0.53 -6.96
CA ASP A 77 -1.40 -0.17 -8.04
C ASP A 77 -1.11 -1.68 -8.02
N GLU A 78 0.16 -2.09 -7.83
CA GLU A 78 0.51 -3.50 -7.67
C GLU A 78 -0.19 -4.14 -6.47
N VAL A 79 -0.19 -3.46 -5.32
CA VAL A 79 -0.87 -3.92 -4.10
C VAL A 79 -2.37 -4.07 -4.32
N ALA A 80 -3.02 -3.10 -4.97
CA ALA A 80 -4.44 -3.11 -5.23
C ALA A 80 -4.83 -4.28 -6.14
N LEU A 81 -4.04 -4.57 -7.18
CA LEU A 81 -4.25 -5.74 -8.05
C LEU A 81 -4.20 -7.05 -7.27
N GLU A 82 -3.22 -7.19 -6.37
CA GLU A 82 -3.08 -8.39 -5.56
C GLU A 82 -4.23 -8.56 -4.57
N LEU A 83 -4.64 -7.48 -3.88
CA LEU A 83 -5.81 -7.49 -2.99
C LEU A 83 -7.08 -7.91 -3.72
N ARG A 84 -7.35 -7.38 -4.93
CA ARG A 84 -8.50 -7.84 -5.75
C ARG A 84 -8.44 -9.33 -6.06
N GLY A 85 -7.24 -9.84 -6.33
CA GLY A 85 -7.01 -11.26 -6.56
C GLY A 85 -7.36 -12.11 -5.33
N HIS A 86 -7.02 -11.64 -4.13
CA HIS A 86 -7.38 -12.30 -2.87
C HIS A 86 -8.88 -12.19 -2.57
N GLU A 87 -9.47 -11.00 -2.70
CA GLU A 87 -10.90 -10.76 -2.52
C GLU A 87 -11.74 -11.69 -3.42
N ALA A 88 -11.40 -11.79 -4.72
CA ALA A 88 -12.09 -12.68 -5.65
C ALA A 88 -11.99 -14.17 -5.28
N ARG A 89 -10.90 -14.59 -4.61
CA ARG A 89 -10.69 -15.96 -4.13
C ARG A 89 -11.46 -16.27 -2.86
N TRP A 90 -11.69 -15.27 -2.00
CA TRP A 90 -12.37 -15.43 -0.71
C TRP A 90 -13.87 -15.10 -0.78
N GLY A 91 -14.33 -14.41 -1.82
CA GLY A 91 -15.75 -14.22 -2.12
C GLY A 91 -15.98 -12.94 -2.90
N GLY A 92 -16.58 -13.07 -4.09
CA GLY A 92 -17.21 -11.94 -4.77
C GLY A 92 -18.10 -11.19 -3.78
N HIS A 93 -17.73 -9.93 -3.55
CA HIS A 93 -18.27 -8.99 -2.57
C HIS A 93 -19.73 -9.26 -2.13
N SER A 94 -19.92 -9.25 -0.80
CA SER A 94 -21.25 -9.20 -0.17
C SER A 94 -22.04 -7.96 -0.56
#